data_AF-B1WSB2-F1
#
_entry.id   AF-B1WSB2-F1
#
_cell.length_a   1.000
_cell.length_b   1.000
_cell.length_c   1.000
_cell.angle_alpha   90.00
_cell.angle_beta   90.00
_cell.angle_gamma   90.00
#
_symmetry.space_group_name_H-M   'P 1'
#
loop_
_entity.id
_entity.type
_entity.pdbx_description
1 polymer ?
#
loop_
_entity_poly.entity_id
_entity_poly.type
_entity_poly.pdbx_seq_one_letter_code
_entity_poly.pdbx_strand_id
1 'polypeptide(L)'
;MANVKTVLRELSIAYYLYCLINHTVQNDLNPQNFAEVCQKILTNSQDATVTKEINKVKDLDNFKEYRDILINAEKLAKIIVSNRAFNLNKISTINWVGSKTKKDNNTDLMINSYEFSLKEDSYILRNMGLYYLINCLTGENRKQGLHIFREYALQEFNQWFVYTYEGLIKYLQNNDNEWTYKSNNYESSMILKGKELTLCYKKKNQSIIKISLPLELQSEEDFNSRMNSKLIEYSFSKWINQHFSTDSQYLYLKKYCSEQAGKNLIKFLKKNLSYNNPKFKRLLQIYPNTYYYAKSTEQGQYIYKVPSEEEFTDTIQVSQITYQVTKSQLNILTTLLNTTTQKKLILRNELRYSHGQFKGTPEAKLYLASDEKSLESIYLPIYPSNS
;
A
#
# COMPACT_ATOMS: atom_id res chain seq x y z
N MET A 1 -19.60 -5.07 -4.04
CA MET A 1 -20.82 -4.53 -3.40
C MET A 1 -20.40 -3.87 -2.10
N ALA A 2 -20.90 -2.68 -1.79
CA ALA A 2 -20.57 -1.97 -0.56
C ALA A 2 -21.28 -2.62 0.64
N ASN A 3 -20.65 -2.54 1.82
CA ASN A 3 -21.29 -2.91 3.09
C ASN A 3 -22.42 -1.91 3.39
N VAL A 4 -23.56 -2.37 3.93
CA VAL A 4 -24.68 -1.50 4.30
C VAL A 4 -24.27 -0.33 5.20
N LYS A 5 -23.28 -0.52 6.08
CA LYS A 5 -22.71 0.57 6.91
C LYS A 5 -22.04 1.66 6.07
N THR A 6 -21.32 1.29 5.02
CA THR A 6 -20.68 2.24 4.09
C THR A 6 -21.73 3.00 3.30
N VAL A 7 -22.73 2.30 2.77
CA VAL A 7 -23.86 2.90 2.04
C VAL A 7 -24.58 3.91 2.93
N LEU A 8 -24.94 3.49 4.15
CA LEU A 8 -25.65 4.33 5.10
C LEU A 8 -24.83 5.57 5.48
N ARG A 9 -23.53 5.44 5.70
CA ARG A 9 -22.65 6.58 6.02
C ARG A 9 -22.66 7.64 4.92
N GLU A 10 -22.48 7.23 3.67
CA GLU A 10 -22.40 8.13 2.53
C GLU A 10 -23.77 8.80 2.26
N LEU A 11 -24.84 8.01 2.26
CA LEU A 11 -26.20 8.51 2.04
C LEU A 11 -26.70 9.40 3.18
N SER A 12 -26.30 9.12 4.42
CA SER A 12 -26.75 9.92 5.57
C SER A 12 -26.20 11.35 5.51
N ILE A 13 -24.98 11.52 5.01
CA ILE A 13 -24.41 12.85 4.79
C ILE A 13 -25.22 13.58 3.73
N ALA A 14 -25.52 12.93 2.59
CA ALA A 14 -26.39 13.51 1.55
C ALA A 14 -27.77 13.93 2.10
N TYR A 15 -28.40 13.05 2.88
CA TYR A 15 -29.68 13.29 3.54
C TYR A 15 -29.63 14.53 4.45
N TYR A 16 -28.69 14.57 5.41
CA TYR A 16 -28.62 15.66 6.37
C TYR A 16 -28.23 17.00 5.71
N LEU A 17 -27.36 16.98 4.71
CA LEU A 17 -27.04 18.20 3.93
C LEU A 17 -28.30 18.78 3.29
N TYR A 18 -29.11 17.95 2.64
CA TYR A 18 -30.37 18.37 2.05
C TYR A 18 -31.33 18.93 3.10
N CYS A 19 -31.50 18.22 4.23
CA CYS A 19 -32.42 18.64 5.28
C CYS A 19 -32.00 19.95 5.96
N LEU A 20 -30.69 20.16 6.19
CA LEU A 20 -30.17 21.37 6.81
C LEU A 20 -30.36 22.61 5.93
N ILE A 21 -30.13 22.46 4.62
CA ILE A 21 -30.24 23.57 3.66
C ILE A 21 -31.70 23.90 3.33
N ASN A 22 -32.59 22.91 3.32
CA ASN A 22 -34.01 23.12 3.03
C ASN A 22 -34.89 23.27 4.29
N HIS A 23 -34.30 23.23 5.48
CA HIS A 23 -35.01 23.27 6.77
C HIS A 23 -36.09 22.19 6.95
N THR A 24 -35.79 20.95 6.56
CA THR A 24 -36.75 19.81 6.53
C THR A 24 -36.36 18.63 7.42
N VAL A 25 -35.59 18.85 8.49
CA VAL A 25 -35.17 17.77 9.40
C VAL A 25 -36.39 17.08 10.02
N GLN A 26 -36.51 15.76 9.80
CA GLN A 26 -37.59 14.94 10.37
C GLN A 26 -37.16 14.31 11.69
N ASN A 27 -38.03 14.35 12.70
CA ASN A 27 -37.74 13.81 14.04
C ASN A 27 -37.82 12.27 14.10
N ASP A 28 -38.62 11.64 13.25
CA ASP A 28 -38.84 10.18 13.23
C ASP A 28 -38.23 9.52 11.99
N LEU A 29 -36.89 9.49 11.95
CA LEU A 29 -36.16 8.87 10.85
C LEU A 29 -36.18 7.34 10.97
N ASN A 30 -36.77 6.66 9.99
CA ASN A 30 -36.72 5.20 9.85
C ASN A 30 -36.14 4.80 8.48
N PRO A 31 -35.78 3.52 8.27
CA PRO A 31 -35.16 3.06 7.03
C PRO A 31 -35.96 3.31 5.76
N GLN A 32 -37.29 3.13 5.81
CA GLN A 32 -38.19 3.37 4.69
C GLN A 32 -38.19 4.85 4.29
N ASN A 33 -38.49 5.73 5.24
CA ASN A 33 -38.59 7.16 5.03
C ASN A 33 -37.24 7.73 4.56
N PHE A 34 -36.15 7.26 5.17
CA PHE A 34 -34.79 7.64 4.79
C PHE A 34 -34.48 7.27 3.33
N ALA A 35 -34.79 6.04 2.93
CA ALA A 35 -34.57 5.56 1.57
C ALA A 35 -35.41 6.35 0.56
N GLU A 36 -36.67 6.66 0.87
CA GLU A 36 -37.54 7.47 0.01
C GLU A 36 -37.00 8.90 -0.17
N VAL A 37 -36.51 9.53 0.90
CA VAL A 37 -35.88 10.85 0.79
C VAL A 37 -34.59 10.77 -0.03
N CYS A 38 -33.73 9.77 0.19
CA CYS A 38 -32.55 9.54 -0.66
C CYS A 38 -32.93 9.33 -2.14
N GLN A 39 -34.00 8.55 -2.38
CA GLN A 39 -34.81 8.41 -3.60
C GLN A 39 -34.95 9.73 -4.37
N LYS A 40 -35.51 10.70 -3.64
CA LYS A 40 -35.95 11.99 -4.14
C LYS A 40 -34.81 12.99 -4.34
N ILE A 41 -33.84 13.03 -3.44
CA ILE A 41 -32.80 14.08 -3.41
C ILE A 41 -31.63 13.79 -4.35
N LEU A 42 -31.36 12.52 -4.63
CA LEU A 42 -30.23 12.13 -5.48
C LEU A 42 -30.60 12.32 -6.95
N THR A 43 -29.84 13.14 -7.66
CA THR A 43 -30.04 13.40 -9.10
C THR A 43 -29.83 12.13 -9.93
N ASN A 44 -28.99 11.21 -9.45
CA ASN A 44 -28.70 9.93 -10.08
C ASN A 44 -29.45 8.73 -9.45
N SER A 45 -30.59 8.96 -8.79
CA SER A 45 -31.35 7.90 -8.12
C SER A 45 -31.88 6.79 -9.05
N GLN A 46 -32.05 7.11 -10.34
CA GLN A 46 -32.51 6.18 -11.38
C GLN A 46 -31.41 5.21 -11.87
N ASP A 47 -30.15 5.42 -11.49
CA ASP A 47 -29.09 4.44 -11.78
C ASP A 47 -29.39 3.14 -11.02
N ALA A 48 -29.52 2.03 -11.74
CA ALA A 48 -29.89 0.73 -11.17
C ALA A 48 -28.97 0.28 -10.02
N THR A 49 -27.68 0.67 -10.05
CA THR A 49 -26.74 0.37 -8.98
C THR A 49 -27.05 1.21 -7.74
N VAL A 50 -27.33 2.50 -7.92
CA VAL A 50 -27.74 3.41 -6.83
C VAL A 50 -29.04 2.93 -6.19
N THR A 51 -30.08 2.67 -7.01
CA THR A 51 -31.38 2.20 -6.52
C THR A 51 -31.22 0.90 -5.72
N LYS A 52 -30.46 -0.06 -6.25
CA LYS A 52 -30.22 -1.34 -5.58
C LYS A 52 -29.56 -1.18 -4.22
N GLU A 53 -28.57 -0.30 -4.10
CA GLU A 53 -27.87 -0.10 -2.83
C GLU A 53 -28.73 0.69 -1.83
N ILE A 54 -29.55 1.65 -2.27
CA ILE A 54 -30.52 2.32 -1.39
C ILE A 54 -31.56 1.33 -0.86
N ASN A 55 -32.02 0.39 -1.69
CA ASN A 55 -32.98 -0.63 -1.24
C ASN A 55 -32.41 -1.50 -0.11
N LYS A 56 -31.10 -1.75 -0.06
CA LYS A 56 -30.49 -2.47 1.09
C LYS A 56 -30.66 -1.72 2.41
N VAL A 57 -30.68 -0.38 2.38
CA VAL A 57 -30.94 0.43 3.56
C VAL A 57 -32.43 0.37 3.89
N LYS A 58 -33.30 0.45 2.89
CA LYS A 58 -34.75 0.32 3.06
C LYS A 58 -35.16 -1.01 3.72
N ASP A 59 -34.45 -2.08 3.40
CA ASP A 59 -34.71 -3.44 3.92
C ASP A 59 -34.25 -3.63 5.38
N LEU A 60 -33.70 -2.61 6.05
CA LEU A 60 -33.35 -2.67 7.47
C LEU A 60 -34.61 -2.53 8.34
N ASP A 61 -34.66 -3.26 9.46
CA ASP A 61 -35.78 -3.18 10.40
C ASP A 61 -35.84 -1.81 11.12
N ASN A 62 -34.69 -1.29 11.54
CA ASN A 62 -34.56 0.00 12.21
C ASN A 62 -33.10 0.50 12.21
N PHE A 63 -32.88 1.72 12.69
CA PHE A 63 -31.55 2.33 12.80
C PHE A 63 -30.88 2.21 14.17
N LYS A 64 -31.40 1.39 15.10
CA LYS A 64 -30.90 1.33 16.48
C LYS A 64 -29.40 0.99 16.55
N GLU A 65 -28.95 0.03 15.76
CA GLU A 65 -27.53 -0.36 15.68
C GLU A 65 -26.66 0.56 14.81
N TYR A 66 -27.28 1.48 14.08
CA TYR A 66 -26.62 2.41 13.15
C TYR A 66 -26.66 3.86 13.63
N ARG A 67 -27.13 4.11 14.86
CA ARG A 67 -27.35 5.46 15.39
C ARG A 67 -26.10 6.33 15.33
N ASP A 68 -24.94 5.76 15.64
CA ASP A 68 -23.67 6.50 15.61
C ASP A 68 -23.28 6.94 14.19
N ILE A 69 -23.60 6.13 13.17
CA ILE A 69 -23.39 6.50 11.76
C ILE A 69 -24.24 7.71 11.41
N LEU A 70 -25.51 7.72 11.80
CA LEU A 70 -26.44 8.83 11.56
C LEU A 70 -25.99 10.10 12.27
N ILE A 71 -25.63 10.01 13.56
CA ILE A 71 -25.17 11.15 14.36
C ILE A 71 -23.88 11.74 13.77
N ASN A 72 -22.92 10.89 13.39
CA ASN A 72 -21.67 11.36 12.80
C ASN A 72 -21.88 12.01 11.42
N ALA A 73 -22.78 11.45 10.62
CA ALA A 73 -23.19 12.04 9.35
C ALA A 73 -23.83 13.42 9.53
N GLU A 74 -24.74 13.56 10.50
CA GLU A 74 -25.38 14.85 10.82
C GLU A 74 -24.35 15.90 11.26
N LYS A 75 -23.43 15.53 12.17
CA LYS A 75 -22.35 16.42 12.63
C LYS A 75 -21.48 16.89 11.46
N LEU A 76 -21.06 15.95 10.60
CA LEU A 76 -20.22 16.28 9.45
C LEU A 76 -20.99 17.14 8.43
N ALA A 77 -22.27 16.85 8.18
CA ALA A 77 -23.12 17.67 7.31
C ALA A 77 -23.25 19.11 7.84
N LYS A 78 -23.49 19.29 9.15
CA LYS A 78 -23.52 20.63 9.79
C LYS A 78 -22.23 21.40 9.55
N ILE A 79 -21.08 20.76 9.66
CA ILE A 79 -19.78 21.37 9.39
C ILE A 79 -19.65 21.75 7.91
N ILE A 80 -20.03 20.85 6.99
CA ILE A 80 -19.95 21.13 5.55
C ILE A 80 -20.85 22.32 5.16
N VAL A 81 -22.10 22.38 5.63
CA VAL A 81 -23.02 23.49 5.31
C VAL A 81 -22.52 24.82 5.86
N SER A 82 -21.97 24.83 7.07
CA SER A 82 -21.55 26.06 7.75
C SER A 82 -20.14 26.54 7.38
N ASN A 83 -19.34 25.72 6.70
CA ASN A 83 -17.96 26.08 6.38
C ASN A 83 -17.87 26.97 5.14
N ARG A 84 -17.23 28.14 5.30
CA ARG A 84 -17.03 29.15 4.25
C ARG A 84 -16.33 28.66 2.99
N ALA A 85 -15.63 27.53 3.04
CA ALA A 85 -15.01 26.91 1.86
C ALA A 85 -16.06 26.40 0.85
N PHE A 86 -17.29 26.16 1.32
CA PHE A 86 -18.38 25.64 0.51
C PHE A 86 -19.50 26.67 0.41
N ASN A 87 -19.80 27.13 -0.81
CA ASN A 87 -20.94 27.99 -1.06
C ASN A 87 -22.19 27.13 -1.30
N LEU A 88 -22.80 26.64 -0.22
CA LEU A 88 -23.94 25.72 -0.24
C LEU A 88 -25.27 26.39 0.11
N ASN A 89 -25.45 27.66 -0.26
CA ASN A 89 -26.71 28.38 -0.04
C ASN A 89 -27.91 27.76 -0.80
N LYS A 90 -27.63 26.98 -1.85
CA LYS A 90 -28.61 26.17 -2.57
C LYS A 90 -27.94 24.90 -3.09
N ILE A 91 -28.62 23.77 -2.96
CA ILE A 91 -28.21 22.53 -3.62
C ILE A 91 -28.99 22.39 -4.92
N SER A 92 -28.30 22.45 -6.05
CA SER A 92 -28.86 22.11 -7.36
C SER A 92 -28.80 20.61 -7.63
N THR A 93 -27.72 19.96 -7.19
CA THR A 93 -27.46 18.55 -7.48
C THR A 93 -26.80 17.85 -6.31
N ILE A 94 -27.23 16.61 -6.07
CA ILE A 94 -26.52 15.67 -5.20
C ILE A 94 -26.39 14.37 -5.99
N ASN A 95 -25.16 13.96 -6.29
CA ASN A 95 -24.88 12.68 -6.94
C ASN A 95 -24.14 11.78 -5.96
N TRP A 96 -24.70 10.60 -5.71
CA TRP A 96 -24.00 9.57 -4.95
C TRP A 96 -23.21 8.68 -5.93
N VAL A 97 -21.89 8.86 -5.96
CA VAL A 97 -20.97 8.17 -6.88
C VAL A 97 -20.21 7.03 -6.21
N GLY A 98 -20.26 6.93 -4.88
CA GLY A 98 -19.69 5.85 -4.08
C GLY A 98 -20.27 4.46 -4.38
N SER A 99 -21.47 4.40 -4.95
CA SER A 99 -22.11 3.16 -5.41
C SER A 99 -21.33 2.44 -6.54
N LYS A 100 -20.48 3.16 -7.29
CA LYS A 100 -19.72 2.62 -8.42
C LYS A 100 -18.45 1.91 -7.94
N THR A 101 -18.29 0.64 -8.34
CA THR A 101 -17.15 -0.20 -7.94
C THR A 101 -15.87 0.04 -8.75
N LYS A 102 -15.97 0.62 -9.95
CA LYS A 102 -14.85 0.93 -10.83
C LYS A 102 -14.82 2.44 -11.08
N LYS A 103 -14.21 3.18 -10.15
CA LYS A 103 -14.04 4.63 -10.26
C LYS A 103 -12.57 5.02 -10.34
N ASP A 104 -12.30 6.04 -11.15
CA ASP A 104 -10.97 6.58 -11.36
C ASP A 104 -10.54 7.56 -10.25
N ASN A 105 -11.38 7.84 -9.26
CA ASN A 105 -11.06 8.66 -8.08
C ASN A 105 -11.71 8.09 -6.81
N ASN A 106 -11.46 8.73 -5.67
CA ASN A 106 -12.02 8.32 -4.38
C ASN A 106 -13.32 9.05 -4.00
N THR A 107 -13.85 9.88 -4.89
CA THR A 107 -15.07 10.67 -4.62
C THR A 107 -16.26 9.74 -4.39
N ASP A 108 -16.98 9.96 -3.29
CA ASP A 108 -18.14 9.19 -2.86
C ASP A 108 -19.43 9.99 -3.05
N LEU A 109 -19.38 11.31 -2.81
CA LEU A 109 -20.51 12.22 -2.95
C LEU A 109 -20.09 13.47 -3.75
N MET A 110 -20.92 13.90 -4.70
CA MET A 110 -20.77 15.18 -5.38
C MET A 110 -21.96 16.06 -5.06
N ILE A 111 -21.72 17.28 -4.58
CA ILE A 111 -22.75 18.27 -4.25
C ILE A 111 -22.44 19.53 -5.04
N ASN A 112 -23.35 19.91 -5.95
CA ASN A 112 -23.07 20.94 -6.95
C ASN A 112 -21.75 20.60 -7.69
N SER A 113 -20.71 21.44 -7.53
CA SER A 113 -19.37 21.23 -8.09
C SER A 113 -18.35 20.66 -7.09
N TYR A 114 -18.74 20.44 -5.83
CA TYR A 114 -17.84 19.96 -4.78
C TYR A 114 -17.82 18.43 -4.72
N GLU A 115 -16.61 17.86 -4.77
CA GLU A 115 -16.36 16.43 -4.66
C GLU A 115 -15.92 16.06 -3.24
N PHE A 116 -16.57 15.08 -2.61
CA PHE A 116 -16.24 14.60 -1.27
C PHE A 116 -15.89 13.11 -1.29
N SER A 117 -14.79 12.74 -0.63
CA SER A 117 -14.48 11.36 -0.25
C SER A 117 -14.76 11.17 1.25
N LEU A 118 -15.52 10.14 1.58
CA LEU A 118 -16.13 9.89 2.88
C LEU A 118 -15.60 8.58 3.47
N LYS A 119 -14.33 8.58 3.89
CA LYS A 119 -13.70 7.39 4.51
C LYS A 119 -13.32 7.67 5.96
N GLU A 120 -13.73 6.79 6.87
CA GLU A 120 -13.36 6.90 8.30
C GLU A 120 -11.87 6.67 8.51
N ASP A 121 -11.27 5.74 7.77
CA ASP A 121 -9.87 5.34 7.92
C ASP A 121 -9.36 4.71 6.62
N SER A 122 -8.46 5.38 5.90
CA SER A 122 -7.81 4.81 4.71
C SER A 122 -6.41 4.30 5.06
N TYR A 123 -6.33 3.21 5.82
CA TYR A 123 -5.09 2.45 5.94
C TYR A 123 -5.00 1.51 4.75
N ILE A 124 -3.97 1.68 3.95
CA ILE A 124 -3.25 0.70 3.11
C ILE A 124 -2.70 1.52 1.95
N LEU A 125 -1.49 2.00 2.15
CA LEU A 125 -0.62 2.27 1.01
C LEU A 125 -0.38 0.91 0.34
N ARG A 126 -0.67 0.83 -0.95
CA ARG A 126 -0.59 -0.43 -1.71
C ARG A 126 0.78 -1.07 -1.52
N ASN A 127 0.83 -2.40 -1.38
CA ASN A 127 2.08 -3.12 -1.58
C ASN A 127 2.57 -2.77 -2.99
N MET A 128 3.78 -2.23 -3.09
CA MET A 128 4.32 -1.81 -4.37
C MET A 128 5.65 -2.50 -4.59
N GLY A 129 5.91 -3.05 -5.77
CA GLY A 129 7.27 -3.51 -6.06
C GLY A 129 8.23 -2.31 -6.12
N LEU A 130 9.53 -2.56 -5.92
CA LEU A 130 10.54 -1.52 -6.04
C LEU A 130 10.49 -0.79 -7.40
N TYR A 131 10.21 -1.53 -8.47
CA TYR A 131 10.02 -0.95 -9.81
C TYR A 131 8.96 0.16 -9.81
N TYR A 132 7.85 -0.02 -9.07
CA TYR A 132 6.76 0.95 -9.02
C TYR A 132 7.16 2.17 -8.18
N LEU A 133 7.89 1.97 -7.07
CA LEU A 133 8.48 3.07 -6.30
C LEU A 133 9.39 3.93 -7.18
N ILE A 134 10.29 3.29 -7.94
CA ILE A 134 11.19 4.00 -8.86
C ILE A 134 10.35 4.78 -9.88
N ASN A 135 9.41 4.12 -10.55
CA ASN A 135 8.55 4.76 -11.55
C ASN A 135 7.75 5.95 -10.99
N CYS A 136 7.32 5.87 -9.73
CA CYS A 136 6.66 6.98 -9.05
C CYS A 136 7.62 8.14 -8.79
N LEU A 137 8.84 7.88 -8.36
CA LEU A 137 9.78 8.96 -8.01
C LEU A 137 10.51 9.55 -9.22
N THR A 138 10.69 8.79 -10.31
CA THR A 138 11.51 9.20 -11.46
C THR A 138 10.73 9.37 -12.76
N GLY A 139 9.45 8.99 -12.79
CA GLY A 139 8.65 8.99 -14.02
C GLY A 139 9.01 7.86 -15.00
N GLU A 140 9.95 6.97 -14.64
CA GLU A 140 10.35 5.85 -15.48
C GLU A 140 9.25 4.80 -15.67
N ASN A 141 9.51 3.84 -16.56
CA ASN A 141 8.64 2.70 -16.88
C ASN A 141 9.34 1.36 -16.64
N ARG A 142 9.98 1.20 -15.49
CA ARG A 142 10.59 -0.07 -15.07
C ARG A 142 9.53 -1.17 -14.93
N LYS A 143 9.90 -2.37 -15.35
CA LYS A 143 9.05 -3.57 -15.31
C LYS A 143 9.08 -4.24 -13.94
N GLN A 144 8.05 -5.02 -13.65
CA GLN A 144 8.00 -5.87 -12.46
C GLN A 144 9.17 -6.86 -12.43
N GLY A 145 9.66 -7.18 -11.22
CA GLY A 145 10.75 -8.16 -11.03
C GLY A 145 12.15 -7.56 -10.85
N LEU A 146 12.29 -6.24 -10.82
CA LEU A 146 13.58 -5.57 -10.59
C LEU A 146 14.19 -5.99 -9.25
N HIS A 147 15.36 -6.64 -9.27
CA HIS A 147 16.07 -7.10 -8.07
C HIS A 147 17.04 -6.04 -7.54
N ILE A 148 16.80 -5.49 -6.34
CA ILE A 148 17.57 -4.33 -5.88
C ILE A 148 19.07 -4.59 -5.75
N PHE A 149 19.46 -5.75 -5.21
CA PHE A 149 20.87 -6.06 -5.04
C PHE A 149 21.60 -6.33 -6.36
N ARG A 150 20.92 -6.87 -7.38
CA ARG A 150 21.54 -7.09 -8.70
C ARG A 150 21.74 -5.76 -9.42
N GLU A 151 20.76 -4.88 -9.31
CA GLU A 151 20.79 -3.59 -9.99
C GLU A 151 21.74 -2.58 -9.31
N TYR A 152 21.79 -2.57 -7.97
CA TYR A 152 22.43 -1.49 -7.21
C TYR A 152 23.58 -1.95 -6.30
N ALA A 153 23.90 -3.24 -6.19
CA ALA A 153 25.00 -3.75 -5.36
C ALA A 153 25.50 -5.12 -5.82
N LEU A 154 25.70 -5.31 -7.14
CA LEU A 154 25.98 -6.64 -7.71
C LEU A 154 27.24 -7.29 -7.12
N GLN A 155 28.28 -6.49 -6.89
CA GLN A 155 29.54 -6.98 -6.33
C GLN A 155 29.33 -7.50 -4.91
N GLU A 156 28.71 -6.72 -4.03
CA GLU A 156 28.43 -7.09 -2.65
C GLU A 156 27.44 -8.26 -2.56
N PHE A 157 26.49 -8.32 -3.50
CA PHE A 157 25.55 -9.41 -3.59
C PHE A 157 26.23 -10.72 -3.96
N ASN A 158 27.16 -10.70 -4.92
CA ASN A 158 27.97 -11.86 -5.25
C ASN A 158 28.89 -12.29 -4.10
N GLN A 159 29.51 -11.34 -3.38
CA GLN A 159 30.31 -11.67 -2.19
C GLN A 159 29.48 -12.37 -1.12
N TRP A 160 28.28 -11.84 -0.84
CA TRP A 160 27.35 -12.46 0.09
C TRP A 160 26.90 -13.86 -0.37
N PHE A 161 26.60 -14.02 -1.66
CA PHE A 161 26.23 -15.30 -2.25
C PHE A 161 27.36 -16.33 -2.14
N VAL A 162 28.57 -16.00 -2.59
CA VAL A 162 29.73 -16.90 -2.60
C VAL A 162 30.03 -17.39 -1.19
N TYR A 163 30.09 -16.48 -0.20
CA TYR A 163 30.31 -16.87 1.20
C TYR A 163 29.25 -17.87 1.70
N THR A 164 27.98 -17.64 1.34
CA THR A 164 26.87 -18.53 1.73
C THR A 164 26.97 -19.89 1.04
N TYR A 165 27.32 -19.91 -0.25
CA TYR A 165 27.40 -21.13 -1.05
C TYR A 165 28.62 -21.98 -0.67
N GLU A 166 29.79 -21.38 -0.47
CA GLU A 166 30.98 -22.07 0.04
C GLU A 166 30.73 -22.66 1.43
N GLY A 167 29.99 -21.94 2.28
CA GLY A 167 29.52 -22.45 3.57
C GLY A 167 28.67 -23.72 3.44
N LEU A 168 27.80 -23.80 2.42
CA LEU A 168 26.99 -24.98 2.13
C LEU A 168 27.86 -26.15 1.72
N ILE A 169 28.79 -25.93 0.79
CA ILE A 169 29.69 -26.97 0.33
C ILE A 169 30.53 -27.54 1.48
N LYS A 170 31.13 -26.65 2.29
CA LYS A 170 31.91 -27.06 3.46
C LYS A 170 31.06 -27.82 4.48
N TYR A 171 29.83 -27.39 4.71
CA TYR A 171 28.90 -28.10 5.58
C TYR A 171 28.66 -29.52 5.08
N LEU A 172 28.30 -29.69 3.80
CA LEU A 172 28.02 -31.00 3.24
C LEU A 172 29.24 -31.92 3.30
N GLN A 173 30.42 -31.42 2.93
CA GLN A 173 31.67 -32.19 3.02
C GLN A 173 31.98 -32.71 4.44
N ASN A 174 31.56 -31.98 5.47
CA ASN A 174 31.75 -32.36 6.87
C ASN A 174 30.61 -33.20 7.46
N ASN A 175 29.51 -33.42 6.71
CA ASN A 175 28.31 -34.10 7.17
C ASN A 175 27.86 -35.14 6.14
N ASP A 176 28.72 -36.12 5.86
CA ASP A 176 28.45 -37.26 4.98
C ASP A 176 27.95 -36.88 3.58
N ASN A 177 28.32 -35.67 3.12
CA ASN A 177 27.89 -35.11 1.84
C ASN A 177 26.36 -34.94 1.70
N GLU A 178 25.62 -34.86 2.81
CA GLU A 178 24.16 -34.78 2.79
C GLU A 178 23.59 -33.76 3.79
N TRP A 179 22.48 -33.14 3.42
CA TRP A 179 21.60 -32.40 4.32
C TRP A 179 20.15 -32.81 4.04
N THR A 180 19.36 -32.96 5.09
CA THR A 180 17.92 -33.25 4.98
C THR A 180 17.10 -32.35 5.89
N TYR A 181 15.89 -32.04 5.44
CA TYR A 181 14.90 -31.29 6.19
C TYR A 181 13.54 -31.94 6.01
N LYS A 182 12.84 -32.19 7.11
CA LYS A 182 11.49 -32.73 7.12
C LYS A 182 10.55 -31.79 7.86
N SER A 183 9.40 -31.51 7.25
CA SER A 183 8.26 -30.88 7.90
C SER A 183 7.01 -31.72 7.66
N ASN A 184 5.92 -31.38 8.33
CA ASN A 184 4.64 -32.08 8.19
C ASN A 184 4.11 -32.13 6.74
N ASN A 185 4.52 -31.19 5.88
CA ASN A 185 3.95 -31.00 4.55
C ASN A 185 4.92 -31.28 3.39
N TYR A 186 6.23 -31.31 3.66
CA TYR A 186 7.25 -31.51 2.64
C TYR A 186 8.57 -31.99 3.24
N GLU A 187 9.37 -32.62 2.39
CA GLU A 187 10.75 -33.01 2.65
C GLU A 187 11.68 -32.31 1.64
N SER A 188 12.90 -32.04 2.06
CA SER A 188 13.94 -31.43 1.21
C SER A 188 15.28 -32.03 1.55
N SER A 189 16.15 -32.18 0.55
CA SER A 189 17.51 -32.65 0.75
C SER A 189 18.49 -32.01 -0.21
N MET A 190 19.76 -32.04 0.18
CA MET A 190 20.89 -31.63 -0.64
C MET A 190 21.96 -32.70 -0.53
N ILE A 191 22.47 -33.18 -1.66
CA ILE A 191 23.47 -34.26 -1.71
C ILE A 191 24.62 -33.81 -2.60
N LEU A 192 25.83 -33.87 -2.08
CA LEU A 192 27.06 -33.61 -2.82
C LEU A 192 27.65 -34.94 -3.32
N LYS A 193 27.83 -35.09 -4.64
CA LYS A 193 28.47 -36.25 -5.25
C LYS A 193 29.56 -35.79 -6.21
N GLY A 194 30.81 -36.02 -5.84
CA GLY A 194 31.96 -35.54 -6.61
C GLY A 194 31.90 -34.03 -6.79
N LYS A 195 31.74 -33.57 -8.04
CA LYS A 195 31.64 -32.14 -8.40
C LYS A 195 30.20 -31.67 -8.65
N GLU A 196 29.19 -32.39 -8.17
CA GLU A 196 27.79 -32.01 -8.37
C GLU A 196 27.02 -31.92 -7.05
N LEU A 197 26.33 -30.79 -6.86
CA LEU A 197 25.36 -30.59 -5.79
C LEU A 197 23.95 -30.84 -6.32
N THR A 198 23.29 -31.86 -5.81
CA THR A 198 21.89 -32.16 -6.10
C THR A 198 20.99 -31.57 -5.03
N LEU A 199 20.00 -30.77 -5.41
CA LEU A 199 18.93 -30.29 -4.52
C LEU A 199 17.61 -30.99 -4.86
N CYS A 200 16.93 -31.49 -3.83
CA CYS A 200 15.65 -32.19 -3.93
C CYS A 200 14.59 -31.53 -3.03
N TYR A 201 13.36 -31.47 -3.52
CA TYR A 201 12.17 -31.07 -2.76
C TYR A 201 10.99 -31.97 -3.12
N LYS A 202 10.27 -32.44 -2.11
CA LYS A 202 9.07 -33.29 -2.26
C LYS A 202 7.96 -32.78 -1.35
N LYS A 203 6.89 -32.25 -1.93
CA LYS A 203 5.64 -32.00 -1.19
C LYS A 203 4.88 -33.31 -1.04
N LYS A 204 4.13 -33.48 0.06
CA LYS A 204 3.25 -34.63 0.26
C LYS A 204 2.34 -34.83 -0.97
N ASN A 205 2.28 -36.07 -1.47
CA ASN A 205 1.50 -36.48 -2.65
C ASN A 205 1.85 -35.75 -3.96
N GLN A 206 3.05 -35.16 -4.08
CA GLN A 206 3.53 -34.57 -5.33
C GLN A 206 4.82 -35.24 -5.81
N SER A 207 5.12 -35.04 -7.09
CA SER A 207 6.39 -35.46 -7.68
C SER A 207 7.56 -34.74 -7.03
N ILE A 208 8.70 -35.42 -7.01
CA ILE A 208 9.96 -34.86 -6.53
C ILE A 208 10.46 -33.85 -7.57
N ILE A 209 10.83 -32.67 -7.09
CA ILE A 209 11.54 -31.66 -7.87
C ILE A 209 13.02 -31.83 -7.55
N LYS A 210 13.85 -32.00 -8.58
CA LYS A 210 15.30 -32.23 -8.44
C LYS A 210 16.07 -31.39 -9.45
N ILE A 211 17.16 -30.77 -9.01
CA ILE A 211 18.13 -30.07 -9.88
C ILE A 211 19.54 -30.44 -9.43
N SER A 212 20.42 -30.66 -10.39
CA SER A 212 21.87 -30.81 -10.16
C SER A 212 22.57 -29.52 -10.59
N LEU A 213 23.47 -29.04 -9.74
CA LEU A 213 24.32 -27.89 -9.99
C LEU A 213 25.78 -28.33 -9.98
N PRO A 214 26.64 -27.75 -10.84
CA PRO A 214 28.08 -27.93 -10.68
C PRO A 214 28.53 -27.34 -9.34
N LEU A 215 29.57 -27.93 -8.75
CA LEU A 215 30.15 -27.51 -7.47
C LEU A 215 30.79 -26.12 -7.53
N GLU A 216 31.41 -25.80 -8.66
CA GLU A 216 32.05 -24.52 -8.91
C GLU A 216 31.04 -23.59 -9.59
N LEU A 217 30.37 -22.75 -8.79
CA LEU A 217 29.52 -21.67 -9.28
C LEU A 217 30.25 -20.35 -9.10
N GLN A 218 30.31 -19.55 -10.17
CA GLN A 218 31.07 -18.29 -10.16
C GLN A 218 30.27 -17.09 -9.68
N SER A 219 28.93 -17.17 -9.68
CA SER A 219 28.07 -16.03 -9.32
C SER A 219 26.69 -16.45 -8.86
N GLU A 220 26.01 -15.49 -8.23
CA GLU A 220 24.59 -15.62 -7.90
C GLU A 220 23.72 -15.80 -9.15
N GLU A 221 24.10 -15.18 -10.27
CA GLU A 221 23.35 -15.26 -11.53
C GLU A 221 23.39 -16.68 -12.12
N ASP A 222 24.57 -17.31 -12.14
CA ASP A 222 24.74 -18.68 -12.64
C ASP A 222 23.92 -19.67 -11.78
N PHE A 223 23.98 -19.53 -10.45
CA PHE A 223 23.14 -20.29 -9.53
C PHE A 223 21.64 -20.09 -9.83
N ASN A 224 21.22 -18.85 -10.03
CA ASN A 224 19.81 -18.53 -10.24
C ASN A 224 19.26 -18.99 -11.58
N SER A 225 20.05 -18.94 -12.63
CA SER A 225 19.64 -19.37 -13.98
C SER A 225 19.28 -20.87 -14.01
N ARG A 226 19.92 -21.66 -13.14
CA ARG A 226 19.75 -23.13 -13.06
C ARG A 226 18.73 -23.58 -12.02
N MET A 227 18.45 -22.75 -11.02
CA MET A 227 17.58 -23.11 -9.91
C MET A 227 16.10 -22.85 -10.20
N ASN A 228 15.18 -23.35 -9.38
CA ASN A 228 13.78 -22.90 -9.36
C ASN A 228 13.41 -22.30 -8.00
N SER A 229 12.31 -21.53 -7.97
CA SER A 229 11.88 -20.83 -6.75
C SER A 229 11.58 -21.77 -5.58
N LYS A 230 10.98 -22.94 -5.85
CA LYS A 230 10.68 -23.94 -4.81
C LYS A 230 11.94 -24.51 -4.16
N LEU A 231 12.94 -24.90 -4.92
CA LEU A 231 14.19 -25.45 -4.38
C LEU A 231 14.98 -24.40 -3.57
N ILE A 232 14.93 -23.13 -3.98
CA ILE A 232 15.55 -22.06 -3.19
C ILE A 232 14.80 -21.82 -1.90
N GLU A 233 13.46 -21.79 -1.93
CA GLU A 233 12.66 -21.55 -0.73
C GLU A 233 12.76 -22.70 0.28
N TYR A 234 12.61 -23.93 -0.20
CA TYR A 234 12.40 -25.10 0.64
C TYR A 234 13.68 -25.90 0.93
N SER A 235 14.75 -25.70 0.15
CA SER A 235 16.06 -26.33 0.40
C SER A 235 17.09 -25.27 0.83
N PHE A 236 17.55 -24.42 -0.09
CA PHE A 236 18.69 -23.52 0.19
C PHE A 236 18.39 -22.50 1.30
N SER A 237 17.23 -21.84 1.26
CA SER A 237 16.83 -20.86 2.28
C SER A 237 16.57 -21.49 3.65
N LYS A 238 16.14 -22.77 3.69
CA LYS A 238 15.95 -23.51 4.95
C LYS A 238 17.28 -23.85 5.58
N TRP A 239 18.23 -24.31 4.78
CA TRP A 239 19.59 -24.54 5.25
C TRP A 239 20.25 -23.25 5.75
N ILE A 240 20.15 -22.14 5.01
CA ILE A 240 20.63 -20.82 5.46
C ILE A 240 20.00 -20.46 6.81
N ASN A 241 18.70 -20.67 7.00
CA ASN A 241 18.04 -20.37 8.26
C ASN A 241 18.60 -21.20 9.43
N GLN A 242 18.88 -22.49 9.21
CA GLN A 242 19.41 -23.38 10.25
C GLN A 242 20.88 -23.10 10.59
N HIS A 243 21.70 -22.71 9.62
CA HIS A 243 23.16 -22.65 9.80
C HIS A 243 23.76 -21.24 9.76
N PHE A 244 23.08 -20.27 9.15
CA PHE A 244 23.60 -18.91 8.93
C PHE A 244 22.74 -17.80 9.56
N SER A 245 21.65 -18.14 10.26
CA SER A 245 20.79 -17.13 10.89
C SER A 245 21.48 -16.29 11.96
N THR A 246 22.50 -16.84 12.61
CA THR A 246 23.33 -16.19 13.64
C THR A 246 24.78 -16.01 13.22
N ASP A 247 25.16 -16.40 11.99
CA ASP A 247 26.53 -16.28 11.50
C ASP A 247 26.89 -14.80 11.28
N SER A 248 27.89 -14.33 12.02
CA SER A 248 28.25 -12.91 12.08
C SER A 248 28.70 -12.35 10.73
N GLN A 249 29.47 -13.13 9.96
CA GLN A 249 30.00 -12.71 8.67
C GLN A 249 28.90 -12.67 7.60
N TYR A 250 28.00 -13.64 7.58
CA TYR A 250 26.81 -13.62 6.71
C TYR A 250 25.93 -12.43 7.02
N LEU A 251 25.64 -12.16 8.30
CA LEU A 251 24.85 -11.01 8.70
C LEU A 251 25.53 -9.69 8.32
N TYR A 252 26.85 -9.61 8.46
CA TYR A 252 27.65 -8.49 8.01
C TYR A 252 27.56 -8.27 6.49
N LEU A 253 27.88 -9.29 5.68
CA LEU A 253 27.85 -9.21 4.22
C LEU A 253 26.47 -8.83 3.68
N LYS A 254 25.42 -9.41 4.26
CA LYS A 254 24.03 -9.09 3.95
C LYS A 254 23.68 -7.64 4.26
N LYS A 255 24.08 -7.14 5.44
CA LYS A 255 23.88 -5.74 5.83
C LYS A 255 24.66 -4.81 4.91
N TYR A 256 25.92 -5.13 4.63
CA TYR A 256 26.78 -4.35 3.76
C TYR A 256 26.22 -4.23 2.34
N CYS A 257 25.77 -5.34 1.75
CA CYS A 257 25.08 -5.34 0.46
C CYS A 257 23.82 -4.45 0.48
N SER A 258 23.02 -4.53 1.55
CA SER A 258 21.84 -3.67 1.72
C SER A 258 22.21 -2.18 1.82
N GLU A 259 23.31 -1.84 2.48
CA GLU A 259 23.78 -0.46 2.59
C GLU A 259 24.26 0.09 1.25
N GLN A 260 25.04 -0.68 0.49
CA GLN A 260 25.52 -0.27 -0.82
C GLN A 260 24.37 -0.13 -1.83
N ALA A 261 23.43 -1.08 -1.82
CA ALA A 261 22.23 -1.00 -2.64
C ALA A 261 21.39 0.24 -2.30
N GLY A 262 21.25 0.55 -1.00
CA GLY A 262 20.58 1.76 -0.53
C GLY A 262 21.26 3.04 -1.01
N LYS A 263 22.58 3.15 -0.84
CA LYS A 263 23.37 4.31 -1.30
C LYS A 263 23.21 4.53 -2.80
N ASN A 264 23.39 3.48 -3.58
CA ASN A 264 23.35 3.54 -5.05
C ASN A 264 21.95 3.84 -5.56
N LEU A 265 20.91 3.23 -4.98
CA LEU A 265 19.52 3.56 -5.31
C LEU A 265 19.18 5.01 -4.97
N ILE A 266 19.58 5.53 -3.80
CA ILE A 266 19.32 6.94 -3.45
C ILE A 266 20.04 7.90 -4.40
N LYS A 267 21.29 7.61 -4.77
CA LYS A 267 22.02 8.39 -5.77
C LYS A 267 21.26 8.40 -7.11
N PHE A 268 20.77 7.25 -7.53
CA PHE A 268 19.96 7.11 -8.75
C PHE A 268 18.64 7.90 -8.66
N LEU A 269 17.87 7.74 -7.57
CA LEU A 269 16.59 8.42 -7.37
C LEU A 269 16.75 9.94 -7.34
N LYS A 270 17.78 10.46 -6.65
CA LYS A 270 18.05 11.90 -6.60
C LYS A 270 18.46 12.46 -7.96
N LYS A 271 19.28 11.73 -8.72
CA LYS A 271 19.72 12.14 -10.06
C LYS A 271 18.56 12.22 -11.06
N ASN A 272 17.59 11.32 -10.94
CA ASN A 272 16.48 11.17 -11.88
C ASN A 272 15.14 11.58 -11.26
N LEU A 273 15.15 12.43 -10.22
CA LEU A 273 13.95 12.79 -9.49
C LEU A 273 12.98 13.56 -10.40
N SER A 274 11.83 12.97 -10.67
CA SER A 274 10.76 13.56 -11.50
C SER A 274 9.41 13.06 -10.97
N TYR A 275 9.09 13.53 -9.77
CA TYR A 275 7.92 13.08 -9.03
C TYR A 275 6.62 13.76 -9.46
N ASN A 276 6.68 14.79 -10.31
CA ASN A 276 5.50 15.40 -10.94
C ASN A 276 4.97 14.53 -12.10
N ASN A 277 4.56 13.31 -11.77
CA ASN A 277 3.99 12.36 -12.74
C ASN A 277 2.70 11.73 -12.21
N PRO A 278 1.82 11.23 -13.10
CA PRO A 278 0.52 10.68 -12.68
C PRO A 278 0.62 9.50 -11.71
N LYS A 279 1.68 8.67 -11.78
CA LYS A 279 1.82 7.50 -10.89
C LYS A 279 2.03 7.95 -9.44
N PHE A 280 2.85 8.97 -9.22
CA PHE A 280 3.08 9.50 -7.88
C PHE A 280 1.88 10.25 -7.34
N LYS A 281 1.25 11.11 -8.15
CA LYS A 281 0.01 11.80 -7.77
C LYS A 281 -1.07 10.80 -7.38
N ARG A 282 -1.28 9.75 -8.18
CA ARG A 282 -2.23 8.68 -7.90
C ARG A 282 -1.90 7.89 -6.63
N LEU A 283 -0.60 7.65 -6.34
CA LEU A 283 -0.16 7.03 -5.09
C LEU A 283 -0.59 7.87 -3.88
N LEU A 284 -0.48 9.19 -4.00
CA LEU A 284 -0.92 10.16 -2.99
C LEU A 284 -2.42 10.50 -3.09
N GLN A 285 -3.19 9.75 -3.86
CA GLN A 285 -4.63 9.96 -4.07
C GLN A 285 -4.99 11.34 -4.64
N ILE A 286 -4.07 11.98 -5.37
CA ILE A 286 -4.28 13.24 -6.07
C ILE A 286 -4.81 12.96 -7.46
N TYR A 287 -5.84 13.70 -7.87
CA TYR A 287 -6.62 13.50 -9.09
C TYR A 287 -6.73 14.79 -9.90
N PRO A 288 -7.21 14.73 -11.17
CA PRO A 288 -7.26 15.91 -12.02
C PRO A 288 -7.97 17.10 -11.39
N ASN A 289 -9.02 16.86 -10.59
CA ASN A 289 -9.75 17.90 -9.86
C ASN A 289 -9.46 17.85 -8.36
N THR A 290 -9.53 19.02 -7.73
CA THR A 290 -9.59 19.17 -6.28
C THR A 290 -10.80 18.43 -5.71
N TYR A 291 -10.61 17.74 -4.59
CA TYR A 291 -11.72 17.16 -3.82
C TYR A 291 -11.46 17.30 -2.32
N TYR A 292 -12.47 16.99 -1.51
CA TYR A 292 -12.45 17.14 -0.08
C TYR A 292 -12.49 15.77 0.60
N TYR A 293 -11.44 15.45 1.35
CA TYR A 293 -11.40 14.27 2.19
C TYR A 293 -12.05 14.59 3.53
N ALA A 294 -13.24 14.05 3.78
CA ALA A 294 -14.03 14.32 4.97
C ALA A 294 -14.25 13.04 5.77
N LYS A 295 -13.99 13.10 7.08
CA LYS A 295 -14.09 11.94 7.97
C LYS A 295 -14.65 12.31 9.34
N SER A 296 -15.24 11.32 9.99
CA SER A 296 -15.58 11.35 11.42
C SER A 296 -14.78 10.25 12.11
N THR A 297 -14.09 10.60 13.19
CA THR A 297 -13.37 9.68 14.07
C THR A 297 -13.84 9.86 15.51
N GLU A 298 -13.37 9.01 16.42
CA GLU A 298 -13.59 9.20 17.86
C GLU A 298 -13.09 10.57 18.38
N GLN A 299 -12.09 11.16 17.70
CA GLN A 299 -11.49 12.45 18.09
C GLN A 299 -12.25 13.65 17.53
N GLY A 300 -13.14 13.46 16.56
CA GLY A 300 -13.94 14.53 15.97
C GLY A 300 -14.12 14.41 14.46
N GLN A 301 -14.60 15.51 13.86
CA GLN A 301 -14.80 15.65 12.43
C GLN A 301 -13.62 16.38 11.81
N TYR A 302 -13.22 15.93 10.62
CA TYR A 302 -12.10 16.52 9.89
C TYR A 302 -12.46 16.64 8.41
N ILE A 303 -12.07 17.76 7.80
CA ILE A 303 -12.21 17.99 6.36
C ILE A 303 -10.87 18.54 5.86
N TYR A 304 -10.32 17.88 4.82
CA TYR A 304 -9.09 18.29 4.17
C TYR A 304 -9.34 18.57 2.69
N LYS A 305 -8.82 19.69 2.18
CA LYS A 305 -8.73 19.95 0.74
C LYS A 305 -7.55 19.18 0.18
N VAL A 306 -7.82 18.26 -0.73
CA VAL A 306 -6.79 17.55 -1.50
C VAL A 306 -6.54 18.36 -2.78
N PRO A 307 -5.29 18.73 -3.08
CA PRO A 307 -4.98 19.53 -4.27
C PRO A 307 -5.34 18.76 -5.55
N SER A 308 -5.57 19.51 -6.64
CA SER A 308 -5.64 18.92 -7.98
C SER A 308 -4.25 18.48 -8.46
N GLU A 309 -4.20 17.76 -9.58
CA GLU A 309 -2.91 17.43 -10.22
C GLU A 309 -2.15 18.68 -10.67
N GLU A 310 -2.85 19.76 -11.01
CA GLU A 310 -2.27 21.05 -11.40
C GLU A 310 -1.68 21.78 -10.18
N GLU A 311 -2.38 21.78 -9.04
CA GLU A 311 -1.94 22.39 -7.78
C GLU A 311 -0.83 21.58 -7.06
N PHE A 312 -0.49 20.38 -7.56
CA PHE A 312 0.35 19.41 -6.85
C PHE A 312 1.72 19.96 -6.47
N THR A 313 2.47 20.51 -7.43
CA THR A 313 3.85 20.96 -7.21
C THR A 313 3.95 22.20 -6.32
N ASP A 314 2.88 22.99 -6.31
CA ASP A 314 2.78 24.20 -5.48
C ASP A 314 2.48 23.85 -4.03
N THR A 315 1.82 22.70 -3.80
CA THR A 315 1.36 22.27 -2.47
C THR A 315 2.26 21.21 -1.83
N ILE A 316 2.82 20.28 -2.60
CA ILE A 316 3.53 19.10 -2.09
C ILE A 316 4.90 18.96 -2.77
N GLN A 317 5.94 18.87 -1.95
CA GLN A 317 7.32 18.70 -2.40
C GLN A 317 7.97 17.46 -1.80
N VAL A 318 8.75 16.75 -2.62
CA VAL A 318 9.67 15.70 -2.13
C VAL A 318 10.90 16.40 -1.56
N SER A 319 10.88 16.68 -0.26
CA SER A 319 11.95 17.40 0.43
C SER A 319 13.21 16.55 0.63
N GLN A 320 13.06 15.24 0.82
CA GLN A 320 14.18 14.35 1.13
C GLN A 320 13.89 12.91 0.69
N ILE A 321 14.92 12.25 0.17
CA ILE A 321 14.94 10.79 -0.03
C ILE A 321 16.21 10.23 0.59
N THR A 322 16.06 9.28 1.51
CA THR A 322 17.17 8.61 2.22
C THR A 322 16.94 7.11 2.31
N TYR A 323 17.98 6.39 2.69
CA TYR A 323 17.88 4.97 2.98
C TYR A 323 18.23 4.70 4.45
N GLN A 324 17.67 3.62 4.98
CA GLN A 324 17.98 3.10 6.31
C GLN A 324 18.09 1.58 6.23
N VAL A 325 19.11 1.00 6.87
CA VAL A 325 19.28 -0.45 6.98
C VAL A 325 19.17 -0.85 8.44
N THR A 326 18.02 -1.40 8.82
CA THR A 326 17.79 -1.90 10.18
C THR A 326 18.08 -3.40 10.22
N LYS A 327 19.09 -3.80 11.00
CA LYS A 327 19.71 -5.13 10.96
C LYS A 327 20.31 -5.43 9.58
N SER A 328 19.46 -5.84 8.64
CA SER A 328 19.82 -6.17 7.25
C SER A 328 18.69 -5.89 6.27
N GLN A 329 17.70 -5.09 6.71
CA GLN A 329 16.48 -4.80 5.97
C GLN A 329 16.58 -3.38 5.43
N LEU A 330 16.69 -3.26 4.11
CA LEU A 330 16.76 -1.96 3.44
C LEU A 330 15.37 -1.30 3.41
N ASN A 331 15.35 -0.04 3.79
CA ASN A 331 14.20 0.85 3.77
C ASN A 331 14.55 2.11 2.98
N ILE A 332 13.64 2.56 2.13
CA ILE A 332 13.72 3.85 1.44
C ILE A 332 12.70 4.79 2.05
N LEU A 333 13.18 5.90 2.61
CA LEU A 333 12.38 6.94 3.25
C LEU A 333 12.22 8.13 2.31
N THR A 334 10.99 8.43 1.93
CA THR A 334 10.63 9.62 1.13
C THR A 334 9.87 10.59 2.02
N THR A 335 10.43 11.78 2.24
CA THR A 335 9.80 12.83 3.05
C THR A 335 9.09 13.81 2.13
N LEU A 336 7.77 13.88 2.28
CA LEU A 336 6.90 14.84 1.64
C LEU A 336 6.69 16.03 2.57
N LEU A 337 6.76 17.23 2.02
CA LEU A 337 6.47 18.48 2.72
C LEU A 337 5.25 19.11 2.06
N ASN A 338 4.23 19.42 2.84
CA ASN A 338 3.21 20.37 2.40
C ASN A 338 3.76 21.78 2.58
N THR A 339 3.94 22.51 1.48
CA THR A 339 4.54 23.86 1.45
C THR A 339 3.68 24.91 2.15
N THR A 340 2.36 24.70 2.19
CA THR A 340 1.42 25.62 2.85
C THR A 340 1.37 25.40 4.35
N THR A 341 1.27 24.14 4.81
CA THR A 341 1.12 23.81 6.24
C THR A 341 2.43 23.52 6.95
N GLN A 342 3.53 23.39 6.21
CA GLN A 342 4.86 22.97 6.68
C GLN A 342 4.89 21.59 7.36
N LYS A 343 3.77 20.83 7.30
CA LYS A 343 3.69 19.48 7.82
C LYS A 343 4.44 18.52 6.90
N LYS A 344 5.08 17.52 7.53
CA LYS A 344 5.84 16.49 6.84
C LYS A 344 5.10 15.16 6.94
N LEU A 345 5.21 14.36 5.90
CA LEU A 345 4.78 12.96 5.86
C LEU A 345 5.96 12.12 5.38
N ILE A 346 6.30 11.07 6.12
CA ILE A 346 7.41 10.19 5.76
C ILE A 346 6.85 8.85 5.28
N LEU A 347 7.12 8.55 4.02
CA LEU A 347 6.81 7.28 3.39
C LEU A 347 8.00 6.33 3.55
N ARG A 348 7.81 5.19 4.23
CA ARG A 348 8.82 4.14 4.37
C ARG A 348 8.50 2.97 3.46
N ASN A 349 9.36 2.75 2.47
CA ASN A 349 9.31 1.59 1.60
C ASN A 349 10.30 0.54 2.11
N GLU A 350 9.79 -0.49 2.76
CA GLU A 350 10.60 -1.61 3.25
C GLU A 350 10.75 -2.67 2.16
N LEU A 351 11.99 -3.00 1.77
CA LEU A 351 12.29 -3.89 0.66
C LEU A 351 12.48 -5.34 1.09
N ARG A 352 11.40 -6.12 1.13
CA ARG A 352 11.42 -7.54 1.49
C ARG A 352 11.70 -8.42 0.28
N TYR A 353 12.04 -9.67 0.55
CA TYR A 353 12.18 -10.71 -0.45
C TYR A 353 11.29 -11.89 -0.08
N SER A 354 10.38 -12.28 -0.97
CA SER A 354 9.61 -13.51 -0.81
C SER A 354 10.48 -14.71 -1.19
N HIS A 355 10.32 -15.84 -0.49
CA HIS A 355 10.87 -17.14 -0.90
C HIS A 355 12.42 -17.28 -0.97
N GLY A 356 13.18 -16.36 -0.38
CA GLY A 356 14.65 -16.43 -0.27
C GLY A 356 15.38 -15.27 -0.92
N GLN A 357 16.47 -14.79 -0.32
CA GLN A 357 17.05 -13.48 -0.64
C GLN A 357 17.94 -13.46 -1.90
N PHE A 358 18.25 -14.64 -2.45
CA PHE A 358 19.01 -14.81 -3.68
C PHE A 358 18.15 -15.07 -4.92
N LYS A 359 16.84 -15.32 -4.81
CA LYS A 359 15.95 -15.50 -5.99
C LYS A 359 14.57 -14.85 -5.83
N GLY A 360 14.28 -14.34 -4.65
CA GLY A 360 13.00 -13.74 -4.33
C GLY A 360 12.72 -12.56 -5.24
N THR A 361 11.47 -12.46 -5.66
CA THR A 361 10.96 -11.19 -6.18
C THR A 361 11.01 -10.20 -5.03
N PRO A 362 11.73 -9.08 -5.12
CA PRO A 362 11.65 -8.08 -4.09
C PRO A 362 10.24 -7.51 -4.04
N GLU A 363 9.66 -7.55 -2.85
CA GLU A 363 8.40 -6.92 -2.51
C GLU A 363 8.72 -5.67 -1.70
N ALA A 364 8.29 -4.49 -2.15
CA ALA A 364 8.30 -3.34 -1.24
C ALA A 364 6.95 -3.26 -0.52
N LYS A 365 7.02 -3.08 0.79
CA LYS A 365 5.85 -2.70 1.58
C LYS A 365 5.98 -1.22 1.89
N LEU A 366 5.02 -0.44 1.42
CA LEU A 366 4.96 0.97 1.73
C LEU A 366 4.19 1.19 3.03
N TYR A 367 4.81 1.91 3.95
CA TYR A 367 4.28 2.29 5.24
C TYR A 367 4.34 3.81 5.39
N LEU A 368 3.53 4.34 6.30
CA LEU A 368 3.81 5.62 6.94
C LEU A 368 4.85 5.36 8.05
N ALA A 369 5.91 6.17 8.10
CA ALA A 369 7.05 5.91 8.97
C ALA A 369 6.85 6.43 10.41
N SER A 370 5.95 7.37 10.62
CA SER A 370 5.55 7.98 11.90
C SER A 370 4.28 7.32 12.46
N ASP A 371 3.81 7.75 13.65
CA ASP A 371 2.46 7.42 14.19
C ASP A 371 1.32 7.94 13.29
N GLU A 372 1.64 8.54 12.15
CA GLU A 372 0.70 8.98 11.15
C GLU A 372 -0.04 7.80 10.56
N LYS A 373 -1.35 7.96 10.57
CA LYS A 373 -2.30 6.91 10.22
C LYS A 373 -2.85 7.07 8.79
N SER A 374 -2.61 8.22 8.15
CA SER A 374 -3.16 8.55 6.83
C SER A 374 -2.34 9.63 6.12
N LEU A 375 -2.74 9.94 4.88
CA LEU A 375 -2.14 11.00 4.05
C LEU A 375 -2.53 12.42 4.48
N GLU A 376 -3.26 12.60 5.58
CA GLU A 376 -3.82 13.90 5.96
C GLU A 376 -2.75 14.97 6.21
N SER A 377 -1.56 14.57 6.65
CA SER A 377 -0.44 15.48 6.90
C SER A 377 0.02 16.24 5.65
N ILE A 378 -0.26 15.73 4.44
CA ILE A 378 0.08 16.42 3.18
C ILE A 378 -1.08 17.20 2.57
N TYR A 379 -2.26 17.19 3.19
CA TYR A 379 -3.42 17.95 2.71
C TYR A 379 -3.67 19.21 3.53
N LEU A 380 -4.43 20.14 2.98
CA LEU A 380 -4.78 21.38 3.67
C LEU A 380 -6.01 21.15 4.58
N PRO A 381 -5.91 21.31 5.91
CA PRO A 381 -7.06 21.20 6.78
C PRO A 381 -8.02 22.38 6.56
N ILE A 382 -9.25 22.06 6.21
CA ILE A 382 -10.37 23.01 6.09
C ILE A 382 -11.22 22.99 7.36
N TYR A 383 -11.24 21.86 8.07
CA TYR A 383 -11.83 21.72 9.40
C TYR A 383 -11.10 20.64 10.23
N PRO A 384 -10.76 20.90 11.51
CA PRO A 384 -10.77 22.24 12.12
C PRO A 384 -9.79 23.16 11.37
N SER A 385 -10.16 24.43 11.16
CA SER A 385 -9.24 25.40 10.58
C SER A 385 -8.10 25.62 11.58
N ASN A 386 -6.84 25.47 11.14
CA ASN A 386 -5.72 25.95 11.95
C ASN A 386 -5.95 27.45 12.18
N SER A 387 -6.18 27.83 13.43
CA SER A 387 -6.34 29.21 13.88
C SER A 387 -5.08 30.02 13.65
#